data_AF-A0A3D2KI46-F1
#
_entry.id   AF-A0A3D2KI46-F1
#
_cell.length_a   1.000
_cell.length_b   1.000
_cell.length_c   1.000
_cell.angle_alpha   90.00
_cell.angle_beta   90.00
_cell.angle_gamma   90.00
#
_symmetry.space_group_name_H-M   'P 1'
#
loop_
_entity.id
_entity.type
_entity.pdbx_description
1 polymer ?
#
loop_
_entity_poly.entity_id
_entity_poly.type
_entity_poly.pdbx_seq_one_letter_code
_entity_poly.pdbx_strand_id
1 'polypeptide(L)'
;MCITPGEDDDTSQAMDSDIKEIARMLTELNELAYNTYKPLVDDICARKAPEAEVEHLLDSMVGICNDDRMTELFKRVCRKYLYLYTEMITSEIYTYKEMYEDDDSTGAN
;
A
#
# COMPACT_ATOMS: atom_id res chain seq x y z
N MET A 1 0.72 -32.23 45.82
CA MET A 1 1.28 -31.86 44.50
C MET A 1 1.12 -30.38 44.36
N CYS A 2 2.21 -29.63 44.26
CA CYS A 2 2.14 -28.19 44.02
C CYS A 2 1.82 -27.98 42.54
N ILE A 3 0.70 -27.34 42.24
CA ILE A 3 0.45 -26.77 40.92
C ILE A 3 1.29 -25.50 40.86
N THR A 4 2.26 -25.43 39.95
CA THR A 4 2.96 -24.20 39.62
C THR A 4 2.07 -23.38 38.67
N PRO A 5 1.63 -22.17 39.05
CA PRO A 5 1.05 -21.23 38.10
C PRO A 5 2.16 -20.29 37.64
N GLY A 6 2.50 -20.26 36.35
CA GLY A 6 3.36 -19.17 35.86
C GLY A 6 4.23 -19.36 34.61
N GLU A 7 3.94 -20.28 33.70
CA GLU A 7 4.71 -20.37 32.44
C GLU A 7 3.91 -19.95 31.18
N ASP A 8 2.57 -19.94 31.24
CA ASP A 8 1.71 -19.61 30.10
C ASP A 8 1.39 -18.11 29.94
N ASP A 9 1.56 -17.28 31.00
CA ASP A 9 1.20 -15.85 30.98
C ASP A 9 2.32 -14.95 30.43
N ASP A 10 3.58 -15.28 30.70
CA ASP A 10 4.76 -14.50 30.30
C ASP A 10 5.02 -14.58 28.78
N THR A 11 4.86 -15.78 28.21
CA THR A 11 5.03 -16.01 26.76
C THR A 11 3.94 -15.32 25.93
N SER A 12 2.70 -15.27 26.44
CA SER A 12 1.59 -14.58 25.77
C SER A 12 1.75 -13.06 25.79
N GLN A 13 2.28 -12.49 26.87
CA GLN A 13 2.55 -11.04 26.96
C GLN A 13 3.73 -10.63 26.07
N ALA A 14 4.77 -11.46 25.97
CA ALA A 14 5.90 -11.21 25.07
C ALA A 14 5.46 -11.17 23.60
N MET A 15 4.66 -12.14 23.14
CA MET A 15 4.13 -12.15 21.77
C MET A 15 3.24 -10.95 21.45
N ASP A 16 2.41 -10.51 22.39
CA ASP A 16 1.56 -9.32 22.21
C ASP A 16 2.40 -8.03 22.09
N SER A 17 3.52 -7.93 22.83
CA SER A 17 4.47 -6.84 22.70
C SER A 17 5.14 -6.80 21.32
N ASP A 18 5.58 -7.96 20.82
CA ASP A 18 6.21 -8.06 19.50
C ASP A 18 5.24 -7.71 18.37
N ILE A 19 3.98 -8.17 18.46
CA ILE A 19 2.93 -7.81 17.49
C ILE A 19 2.66 -6.31 17.51
N LYS A 20 2.57 -5.69 18.70
CA LYS A 20 2.40 -4.24 18.84
C LYS A 20 3.55 -3.46 18.21
N GLU A 21 4.78 -3.94 18.39
CA GLU A 21 5.95 -3.30 17.80
C GLU A 21 5.94 -3.39 16.27
N ILE A 22 5.61 -4.56 15.71
CA ILE A 22 5.45 -4.73 14.26
C ILE A 22 4.35 -3.81 13.71
N ALA A 23 3.20 -3.71 14.39
CA ALA A 23 2.11 -2.82 13.99
C ALA A 23 2.52 -1.34 14.02
N ARG A 24 3.31 -0.94 15.01
CA ARG A 24 3.89 0.41 15.10
C ARG A 24 4.82 0.69 13.93
N MET A 25 5.76 -0.21 13.65
CA MET A 25 6.71 -0.08 12.53
C MET A 25 5.98 0.01 11.18
N LEU A 26 4.93 -0.79 10.97
CA LEU A 26 4.11 -0.72 9.75
C LEU A 26 3.42 0.65 9.61
N THR A 27 2.89 1.18 10.72
CA THR A 27 2.25 2.50 10.73
C THR A 27 3.26 3.60 10.40
N GLU A 28 4.45 3.56 11.01
CA GLU A 28 5.53 4.52 10.75
C GLU A 28 6.01 4.44 9.28
N LEU A 29 6.07 3.23 8.71
CA LEU A 29 6.44 3.03 7.31
C LEU A 29 5.38 3.60 6.35
N ASN A 30 4.10 3.37 6.63
CA ASN A 30 2.99 3.93 5.85
C ASN A 30 2.99 5.47 5.91
N GLU A 31 3.25 6.05 7.09
CA GLU A 31 3.42 7.50 7.24
C GLU A 31 4.60 8.04 6.42
N LEU A 32 5.75 7.36 6.46
CA LEU A 32 6.92 7.75 5.70
C LEU A 32 6.64 7.70 4.19
N ALA A 33 6.00 6.63 3.71
CA ALA A 33 5.59 6.47 2.33
C ALA A 33 4.66 7.63 1.91
N TYR A 34 3.60 7.88 2.68
CA TYR A 34 2.65 8.94 2.36
C TYR A 34 3.33 10.32 2.27
N ASN A 35 4.13 10.67 3.26
CA ASN A 35 4.81 11.96 3.29
C ASN A 35 5.85 12.11 2.17
N THR A 36 6.42 11.01 1.68
CA THR A 36 7.37 11.00 0.55
C THR A 36 6.65 11.17 -0.79
N TYR A 37 5.57 10.42 -1.03
CA TYR A 37 4.90 10.41 -2.34
C TYR A 37 3.89 11.54 -2.52
N LYS A 38 3.27 12.03 -1.45
CA LYS A 38 2.31 13.13 -1.51
C LYS A 38 2.80 14.35 -2.30
N PRO A 39 3.99 14.93 -2.02
CA PRO A 39 4.48 16.07 -2.78
C PRO A 39 4.80 15.73 -4.24
N LEU A 40 5.28 14.52 -4.54
CA LEU A 40 5.56 14.08 -5.92
C LEU A 40 4.28 14.00 -6.74
N VAL A 41 3.22 13.43 -6.14
CA VAL A 41 1.89 13.34 -6.75
C VAL A 41 1.25 14.72 -6.91
N ASP A 42 1.50 15.66 -5.99
CA ASP A 42 1.09 17.05 -6.13
C ASP A 42 1.77 17.76 -7.30
N ASP A 43 3.09 17.63 -7.42
CA ASP A 43 3.85 18.22 -8.52
C ASP A 43 3.41 17.65 -9.88
N ILE A 44 3.39 16.32 -10.02
CA ILE A 44 3.07 15.67 -11.30
C ILE A 44 1.65 16.01 -11.74
N CYS A 45 0.68 16.07 -10.81
CA CYS A 45 -0.70 16.42 -11.13
C CYS A 45 -0.90 17.91 -11.47
N ALA A 46 -0.01 18.79 -11.01
CA ALA A 46 -0.07 20.22 -11.27
C ALA A 46 0.44 20.59 -12.69
N ARG A 47 1.24 19.73 -13.31
CA ARG A 47 1.79 19.94 -14.65
C ARG A 47 1.36 18.86 -15.63
N LYS A 48 1.86 18.97 -16.88
CA LYS A 48 1.75 17.92 -17.89
C LYS A 48 3.10 17.21 -17.99
N ALA A 49 3.31 16.22 -17.12
CA ALA A 49 4.52 15.37 -17.15
C ALA A 49 4.52 14.42 -18.36
N PRO A 50 5.70 14.06 -18.90
CA PRO A 50 5.86 13.02 -19.91
C PRO A 50 5.46 11.64 -19.38
N GLU A 51 5.08 10.74 -20.29
CA GLU A 51 4.59 9.39 -19.99
C GLU A 51 5.53 8.58 -19.10
N ALA A 52 6.82 8.50 -19.47
CA ALA A 52 7.83 7.75 -18.71
C ALA A 52 8.02 8.25 -17.26
N GLU A 53 7.80 9.53 -17.00
CA GLU A 53 7.87 10.07 -15.64
C GLU A 53 6.64 9.67 -14.81
N VAL A 54 5.46 9.60 -15.46
CA VAL A 54 4.23 9.14 -14.81
C VAL A 54 4.29 7.65 -14.53
N GLU A 55 4.75 6.85 -15.50
CA GLU A 55 4.93 5.40 -15.39
C GLU A 55 5.88 5.07 -14.23
N HIS A 56 7.08 5.67 -14.22
CA HIS A 56 8.04 5.45 -13.14
C HIS A 56 7.48 5.81 -11.76
N LEU A 57 6.65 6.86 -11.66
CA LEU A 57 6.01 7.20 -10.39
C LEU A 57 4.99 6.14 -9.97
N LEU A 58 4.15 5.67 -10.90
CA LEU A 58 3.13 4.64 -10.63
C LEU A 58 3.78 3.30 -10.26
N ASP A 59 4.82 2.87 -10.98
CA ASP A 59 5.63 1.67 -10.67
C ASP A 59 6.19 1.72 -9.24
N SER A 60 6.66 2.88 -8.83
CA SER A 60 7.22 3.07 -7.49
C SER A 60 6.15 3.05 -6.39
N MET A 61 4.92 3.42 -6.73
CA MET A 61 3.78 3.52 -5.79
C MET A 61 2.96 2.24 -5.69
N VAL A 62 2.89 1.42 -6.75
CA VAL A 62 1.96 0.29 -6.80
C VAL A 62 2.24 -0.70 -5.67
N GLY A 63 3.51 -0.98 -5.35
CA GLY A 63 3.89 -1.93 -4.30
C GLY A 63 3.62 -1.51 -2.85
N ILE A 64 3.15 -0.27 -2.63
CA ILE A 64 2.89 0.30 -1.30
C ILE A 64 1.45 0.78 -1.15
N CYS A 65 0.53 0.30 -2.00
CA CYS A 65 -0.89 0.61 -1.94
C CYS A 65 -1.66 -0.23 -0.88
N ASN A 66 -0.96 -0.79 0.11
CA ASN A 66 -1.56 -1.44 1.28
C ASN A 66 -2.19 -0.46 2.29
N ASP A 67 -1.92 0.84 2.15
CA ASP A 67 -2.54 1.93 2.92
C ASP A 67 -3.53 2.69 2.01
N ASP A 68 -4.74 2.96 2.53
CA ASP A 68 -5.80 3.63 1.76
C ASP A 68 -5.37 5.01 1.22
N ARG A 69 -4.51 5.73 1.97
CA ARG A 69 -4.04 7.05 1.54
C ARG A 69 -3.06 6.92 0.39
N MET A 70 -2.21 5.90 0.39
CA MET A 70 -1.33 5.60 -0.74
C MET A 70 -2.14 5.20 -1.98
N THR A 71 -3.16 4.35 -1.80
CA THR A 71 -4.09 3.97 -2.87
C THR A 71 -4.79 5.19 -3.47
N GLU A 72 -5.22 6.16 -2.66
CA GLU A 72 -5.86 7.37 -3.19
C GLU A 72 -4.88 8.27 -3.96
N LEU A 73 -3.61 8.33 -3.55
CA LEU A 73 -2.59 9.03 -4.33
C LEU A 73 -2.37 8.36 -5.69
N PHE A 74 -2.25 7.03 -5.72
CA PHE A 74 -2.10 6.26 -6.95
C PHE A 74 -3.28 6.52 -7.90
N LYS A 75 -4.52 6.34 -7.41
CA LYS A 75 -5.75 6.61 -8.18
C LYS A 75 -5.82 8.05 -8.68
N ARG A 76 -5.30 9.02 -7.92
CA ARG A 76 -5.27 10.43 -8.35
C ARG A 76 -4.39 10.63 -9.58
N VAL A 77 -3.21 10.01 -9.62
CA VAL A 77 -2.33 10.05 -10.80
C VAL A 77 -3.00 9.34 -11.98
N CYS A 78 -3.57 8.15 -11.77
CA CYS A 78 -4.31 7.44 -12.82
C CYS A 78 -5.42 8.31 -13.42
N ARG A 79 -6.28 8.90 -12.59
CA ARG A 79 -7.39 9.78 -13.05
C ARG A 79 -6.89 11.00 -13.81
N LYS A 80 -5.77 11.60 -13.40
CA LYS A 80 -5.17 12.76 -14.06
C LYS A 80 -4.69 12.44 -15.48
N TYR A 81 -4.11 11.26 -15.66
CA TYR A 81 -3.40 10.88 -16.90
C TYR A 81 -4.14 9.88 -17.78
N LEU A 82 -5.29 9.35 -17.34
CA LEU A 82 -6.07 8.32 -18.03
C LEU A 82 -6.32 8.65 -19.51
N TYR A 83 -6.64 9.89 -19.84
CA TYR A 83 -6.93 10.29 -21.22
C TYR A 83 -5.69 10.69 -22.04
N LEU A 84 -4.56 10.90 -21.38
CA LEU A 84 -3.29 11.27 -22.01
C LEU A 84 -2.48 10.03 -22.39
N TYR A 85 -2.46 9.03 -21.50
CA TYR A 85 -1.65 7.82 -21.60
C TYR A 85 -2.51 6.58 -21.34
N THR A 86 -3.60 6.43 -22.09
CA THR A 86 -4.65 5.42 -21.82
C THR A 86 -4.09 4.01 -21.69
N GLU A 87 -3.19 3.60 -22.57
CA GLU A 87 -2.61 2.24 -22.58
C GLU A 87 -1.78 1.99 -21.32
N MET A 88 -0.79 2.85 -21.03
CA MET A 88 0.06 2.74 -19.84
C MET A 88 -0.76 2.81 -18.55
N ILE A 89 -1.68 3.78 -18.41
CA ILE A 89 -2.50 3.90 -17.19
C ILE A 89 -3.41 2.69 -17.00
N THR A 90 -3.92 2.11 -18.09
CA THR A 90 -4.73 0.88 -18.01
C THR A 90 -3.88 -0.29 -17.55
N SER A 91 -2.65 -0.43 -18.05
CA SER A 91 -1.69 -1.44 -17.59
C SER A 91 -1.43 -1.31 -16.09
N GLU A 92 -1.16 -0.10 -15.60
CA GLU A 92 -0.93 0.16 -14.17
C GLU A 92 -2.14 -0.19 -13.29
N ILE A 93 -3.36 0.07 -13.78
CA ILE A 93 -4.60 -0.33 -13.08
C ILE A 93 -4.70 -1.87 -13.02
N TYR A 94 -4.34 -2.58 -14.09
CA TYR A 94 -4.33 -4.04 -14.08
C TYR A 94 -3.28 -4.61 -13.11
N THR A 95 -2.07 -4.05 -13.08
CA THR A 95 -1.04 -4.41 -12.10
C THR A 95 -1.53 -4.22 -10.67
N TYR A 96 -2.17 -3.07 -10.38
CA TYR A 96 -2.77 -2.83 -9.07
C TYR A 96 -3.83 -3.90 -8.72
N LYS A 97 -4.72 -4.23 -9.66
CA LYS A 97 -5.77 -5.24 -9.46
C LYS A 97 -5.16 -6.61 -9.18
N GLU A 98 -4.17 -7.04 -9.95
CA GLU A 98 -3.48 -8.31 -9.74
C GLU A 98 -2.82 -8.40 -8.35
N MET A 99 -2.33 -7.27 -7.82
CA MET A 99 -1.65 -7.24 -6.53
C MET A 99 -2.58 -7.15 -5.31
N TYR A 100 -3.75 -6.51 -5.45
CA TYR A 100 -4.59 -6.13 -4.30
C TYR A 100 -6.04 -6.57 -4.37
N GLU A 101 -6.56 -6.91 -5.56
CA GLU A 101 -7.91 -7.46 -5.70
C GLU A 101 -7.79 -8.99 -5.82
N ASP A 102 -8.46 -9.72 -4.93
CA ASP A 102 -8.56 -11.17 -5.06
C ASP A 102 -9.36 -11.51 -6.33
N ASP A 103 -8.93 -12.54 -7.06
CA ASP A 103 -9.79 -13.14 -8.08
C ASP A 103 -11.08 -13.62 -7.39
N ASP A 104 -12.22 -13.03 -7.77
CA ASP A 104 -13.58 -13.27 -7.27
C ASP A 104 -14.08 -14.72 -7.49
N SER A 105 -13.16 -15.67 -7.70
CA SER A 105 -13.38 -17.08 -8.03
C SER A 105 -13.49 -18.01 -6.82
N THR A 106 -13.37 -17.52 -5.58
CA THR A 106 -13.67 -18.32 -4.36
C THR A 106 -15.08 -18.01 -3.83
N GLY A 107 -16.06 -18.30 -4.67
CA GLY A 107 -17.49 -18.15 -4.35
C GLY A 107 -18.38 -19.24 -4.95
N ALA A 108 -17.87 -20.46 -5.16
CA ALA A 108 -18.71 -21.64 -5.45
C ALA A 108 -17.92 -22.95 -5.25
N ASN A 109 -18.01 -23.54 -4.05
CA ASN A 109 -18.16 -24.99 -3.82
C ASN A 109 -18.32 -25.30 -2.33
#